data_AF-A0AAE1H1N2-F1
#
_entry.id   AF-A0AAE1H1N2-F1
#
_cell.length_a   1.000
_cell.length_b   1.000
_cell.length_c   1.000
_cell.angle_alpha   90.00
_cell.angle_beta   90.00
_cell.angle_gamma   90.00
#
_symmetry.space_group_name_H-M   'P 1'
#
loop_
_entity.id
_entity.type
_entity.pdbx_description
1 polymer ?
#
loop_
_entity_poly.entity_id
_entity_poly.type
_entity_poly.pdbx_seq_one_letter_code
_entity_poly.pdbx_strand_id
1 'polypeptide(L)'
;MWTVSLLVLLGAALVRDARAQADGQADYCLAKDQYPYLYYGPKTAYERVYDHRESPQNVPWCRPSMVWMLGTAGTAYPDRETLVRLSETLPPLQDNILQNAMNSEEQAQRASRTRGRGGTASPSWARRHCRPVTVWTMGTPATRFPDAALIKRMARLESLRDQIRRNHDRHSGRLCAEDLAALARWHLNVTEDRADWLTGQGQADLSFLARRLKRRLPELLNTTYSADRFKFRYAAGQRTHESAEAFASGLFSNEVELPRPVENDPLLQFDELCPAWRKDRERALKEVELFESGAEMEQTIGRVSYRLGFHYNLSMENVDLMWEMCRYDKAWKYVSLSPWCSAFTEDDLKVMEYRADLQYYYAYSYGNELNVKLGCPPVKDMMDHFT
;
A
#
# COMPACT_ATOMS: atom_id res chain seq x y z
N MET A 1 15.66 -35.16 26.06
CA MET A 1 15.28 -34.14 27.08
C MET A 1 16.04 -32.83 26.96
N TRP A 2 17.30 -32.82 26.47
CA TRP A 2 18.10 -31.60 26.33
C TRP A 2 17.66 -30.67 25.19
N THR A 3 17.19 -31.21 24.07
CA THR A 3 16.73 -30.43 22.89
C THR A 3 15.47 -29.59 23.16
N VAL A 4 14.49 -30.18 23.85
CA VAL A 4 13.26 -29.47 24.26
C VAL A 4 13.57 -28.35 25.24
N SER A 5 14.50 -28.59 26.18
CA SER A 5 14.90 -27.58 27.16
C SER A 5 15.64 -26.40 26.51
N LEU A 6 16.45 -26.66 25.47
CA LEU A 6 17.15 -25.62 24.73
C LEU A 6 16.19 -24.73 23.92
N LEU A 7 15.17 -25.33 23.28
CA LEU A 7 14.14 -24.60 22.53
C LEU A 7 13.28 -23.71 23.45
N VAL A 8 12.93 -24.20 24.65
CA VAL A 8 12.19 -23.41 25.64
C VAL A 8 13.02 -22.23 26.15
N LEU A 9 14.33 -22.43 26.36
CA LEU A 9 15.25 -21.36 26.79
C LEU A 9 15.48 -20.32 25.70
N LEU A 10 15.59 -20.73 24.43
CA LEU A 10 15.67 -19.82 23.28
C LEU A 10 14.40 -18.99 23.11
N GLY A 11 13.22 -19.63 23.17
CA GLY A 11 11.94 -18.92 23.14
C GLY A 11 11.80 -17.93 24.30
N ALA A 12 12.22 -18.31 25.52
CA ALA A 12 12.19 -17.41 26.67
C ALA A 12 13.17 -16.23 26.56
N ALA A 13 14.34 -16.42 25.93
CA ALA A 13 15.33 -15.37 25.70
C ALA A 13 14.84 -14.36 24.64
N LEU A 14 14.29 -14.82 23.53
CA LEU A 14 13.69 -13.96 22.49
C LEU A 14 12.52 -13.14 23.04
N VAL A 15 11.67 -13.75 23.88
CA VAL A 15 10.59 -13.02 24.56
C VAL A 15 11.12 -11.97 25.54
N ARG A 16 12.27 -12.21 26.18
CA ARG A 16 12.91 -11.22 27.08
C ARG A 16 13.49 -10.03 26.31
N ASP A 17 14.18 -10.26 25.20
CA ASP A 17 14.71 -9.17 24.37
C ASP A 17 13.59 -8.35 23.72
N ALA A 18 12.53 -9.00 23.23
CA ALA A 18 11.36 -8.29 22.71
C ALA A 18 10.67 -7.42 23.79
N ARG A 19 10.62 -7.88 25.04
CA ARG A 19 10.10 -7.12 26.18
C ARG A 19 11.02 -5.95 26.58
N ALA A 20 12.34 -6.15 26.58
CA ALA A 20 13.29 -5.08 26.89
C ALA A 20 13.27 -3.96 25.85
N GLN A 21 13.14 -4.30 24.57
CA GLN A 21 12.97 -3.33 23.49
C GLN A 21 11.60 -2.64 23.54
N ALA A 22 10.54 -3.38 23.93
CA ALA A 22 9.22 -2.80 24.19
C ALA A 22 9.22 -1.82 25.38
N ASP A 23 10.00 -2.08 26.43
CA ASP A 23 10.12 -1.19 27.59
C ASP A 23 10.78 0.17 27.24
N GLY A 24 11.71 0.20 26.27
CA GLY A 24 12.29 1.45 25.76
C GLY A 24 11.33 2.30 24.92
N GLN A 25 10.27 1.70 24.35
CA GLN A 25 9.21 2.36 23.59
C GLN A 25 7.87 2.42 24.34
N ALA A 26 7.82 1.95 25.59
CA ALA A 26 6.60 1.78 26.38
C ALA A 26 5.87 3.11 26.66
N ASP A 27 6.58 4.24 26.66
CA ASP A 27 6.03 5.56 26.96
C ASP A 27 5.55 6.34 25.71
N TYR A 28 5.61 5.72 24.52
CA TYR A 28 5.11 6.34 23.29
C TYR A 28 3.58 6.57 23.37
N CYS A 29 3.13 7.76 22.99
CA CYS A 29 1.72 8.17 22.99
C CYS A 29 1.40 8.85 21.66
N LEU A 30 0.63 8.18 20.79
CA LEU A 30 0.35 8.67 19.43
C LEU A 30 -0.41 10.00 19.48
N ALA A 31 -1.35 10.16 20.41
CA ALA A 31 -2.10 11.39 20.62
C ALA A 31 -1.24 12.62 20.96
N LYS A 32 0.00 12.40 21.41
CA LYS A 32 0.97 13.46 21.76
C LYS A 32 2.11 13.57 20.76
N ASP A 33 2.18 12.69 19.77
CA ASP A 33 3.22 12.72 18.76
C ASP A 33 2.99 13.87 17.78
N GLN A 34 3.96 14.77 17.71
CA GLN A 34 3.96 15.90 16.78
C GLN A 34 4.34 15.47 15.36
N TYR A 35 5.03 14.34 15.22
CA TYR A 35 5.58 13.82 13.97
C TYR A 35 5.28 12.32 13.82
N PRO A 36 3.99 11.92 13.86
CA PRO A 36 3.64 10.51 13.73
C PRO A 36 4.10 9.94 12.40
N TYR A 37 4.31 8.63 12.36
CA TYR A 37 4.55 7.94 11.10
C TYR A 37 3.34 8.10 10.16
N LEU A 38 3.59 8.45 8.90
CA LEU A 38 2.53 8.77 7.92
C LEU A 38 2.56 7.89 6.66
N TYR A 39 3.50 6.93 6.58
CA TYR A 39 3.67 6.07 5.42
C TYR A 39 3.01 4.72 5.66
N TYR A 40 2.27 4.28 4.66
CA TYR A 40 1.40 3.12 4.73
C TYR A 40 1.43 2.38 3.38
N GLY A 41 2.56 2.44 2.68
CA GLY A 41 2.76 1.95 1.33
C GLY A 41 1.65 2.44 0.38
N PRO A 42 0.94 1.53 -0.30
CA PRO A 42 -0.04 1.87 -1.35
C PRO A 42 -1.34 2.51 -0.82
N LYS A 43 -1.56 2.51 0.50
CA LYS A 43 -2.70 3.20 1.15
C LYS A 43 -2.28 4.53 1.79
N THR A 44 -1.06 4.99 1.55
CA THR A 44 -0.64 6.33 1.99
C THR A 44 -1.52 7.37 1.33
N ALA A 45 -2.14 8.25 2.12
CA ALA A 45 -2.97 9.33 1.59
C ALA A 45 -2.15 10.18 0.63
N TYR A 46 -2.71 10.48 -0.55
CA TYR A 46 -2.04 11.25 -1.59
C TYR A 46 -1.54 12.61 -1.04
N GLU A 47 -2.30 13.21 -0.12
CA GLU A 47 -2.01 14.44 0.59
C GLU A 47 -0.68 14.46 1.35
N ARG A 48 -0.11 13.28 1.63
CA ARG A 48 1.15 13.12 2.36
C ARG A 48 2.35 12.92 1.46
N VAL A 49 2.14 12.50 0.21
CA VAL A 49 3.22 12.13 -0.72
C VAL A 49 3.34 13.06 -1.91
N TYR A 50 2.31 13.87 -2.21
CA TYR A 50 2.40 14.83 -3.30
C TYR A 50 3.41 15.94 -2.95
N ASP A 51 4.22 16.34 -3.91
CA ASP A 51 5.19 17.42 -3.71
C ASP A 51 4.47 18.77 -3.54
N HIS A 52 4.57 19.35 -2.34
CA HIS A 52 4.04 20.68 -2.03
C HIS A 52 4.89 21.82 -2.63
N ARG A 53 6.11 21.53 -3.12
CA ARG A 53 7.08 22.51 -3.62
C ARG A 53 7.03 22.72 -5.14
N GLU A 54 6.01 22.20 -5.82
CA GLU A 54 5.90 22.27 -7.28
C GLU A 54 5.82 23.72 -7.80
N SER A 55 6.98 24.32 -8.06
CA SER A 55 7.12 25.26 -9.16
C SER A 55 7.19 24.44 -10.45
N PRO A 56 6.34 24.69 -11.46
CA PRO A 56 6.50 24.03 -12.74
C PRO A 56 7.90 24.34 -13.25
N GLN A 57 8.75 23.31 -13.37
CA GLN A 57 9.96 23.42 -14.17
C GLN A 57 9.53 23.43 -15.63
N ASN A 58 8.99 24.56 -16.07
CA ASN A 58 8.83 24.82 -17.48
C ASN A 58 10.24 24.77 -18.05
N VAL A 59 10.50 23.76 -18.88
CA VAL A 59 11.77 23.73 -19.62
C VAL A 59 11.78 25.00 -20.48
N PRO A 60 12.78 25.89 -20.33
CA PRO A 60 12.76 27.15 -21.05
C PRO A 60 12.62 26.91 -22.56
N TRP A 61 11.77 27.71 -23.21
CA TRP A 61 11.49 27.65 -24.65
C TRP A 61 10.68 26.43 -25.12
N CYS A 62 10.16 25.63 -24.19
CA CYS A 62 9.43 24.40 -24.44
C CYS A 62 7.94 24.58 -24.07
N ARG A 63 7.01 24.16 -24.94
CA ARG A 63 5.55 24.17 -24.72
C ARG A 63 4.91 22.79 -24.83
N PRO A 64 4.17 22.31 -23.82
CA PRO A 64 3.58 20.97 -23.86
C PRO A 64 2.57 20.86 -25.01
N SER A 65 2.63 19.79 -25.81
CA SER A 65 1.68 19.57 -26.92
C SER A 65 0.67 18.45 -26.70
N MET A 66 0.97 17.47 -25.83
CA MET A 66 0.04 16.40 -25.48
C MET A 66 0.26 15.95 -24.03
N VAL A 67 -0.80 15.46 -23.40
CA VAL A 67 -0.71 14.75 -22.12
C VAL A 67 -1.41 13.40 -22.24
N TRP A 68 -0.74 12.34 -21.79
CA TRP A 68 -1.33 11.00 -21.64
C TRP A 68 -1.20 10.62 -20.17
N MET A 69 -2.27 10.09 -19.59
CA MET A 69 -2.31 9.75 -18.18
C MET A 69 -2.97 8.39 -17.98
N LEU A 70 -2.33 7.54 -17.17
CA LEU A 70 -2.92 6.33 -16.64
C LEU A 70 -3.08 6.49 -15.14
N GLY A 71 -4.32 6.57 -14.65
CA GLY A 71 -4.63 6.56 -13.22
C GLY A 71 -5.11 5.19 -12.79
N THR A 72 -4.71 4.75 -11.60
CA THR A 72 -5.28 3.54 -10.99
C THR A 72 -6.53 3.90 -10.18
N ALA A 73 -7.55 3.04 -10.22
CA ALA A 73 -8.58 3.05 -9.19
C ALA A 73 -7.99 2.48 -7.89
N GLY A 74 -8.50 2.92 -6.74
CA GLY A 74 -8.02 2.54 -5.41
C GLY A 74 -7.64 1.07 -5.18
N THR A 75 -6.56 0.85 -4.42
CA THR A 75 -5.90 -0.45 -4.16
C THR A 75 -6.82 -1.58 -3.66
N ALA A 76 -7.01 -2.67 -4.42
CA ALA A 76 -7.72 -3.91 -4.05
C ALA A 76 -6.87 -4.88 -3.18
N TYR A 77 -7.48 -5.66 -2.27
CA TYR A 77 -6.86 -6.82 -1.61
C TYR A 77 -6.89 -8.06 -2.53
N PRO A 78 -6.04 -9.09 -2.32
CA PRO A 78 -6.22 -10.41 -2.92
C PRO A 78 -7.58 -11.00 -2.52
N ASP A 79 -8.20 -11.75 -3.42
CA ASP A 79 -9.49 -12.39 -3.18
C ASP A 79 -9.46 -13.47 -2.07
N ARG A 80 -10.66 -13.83 -1.62
CA ARG A 80 -10.91 -14.80 -0.54
C ARG A 80 -10.34 -16.19 -0.85
N GLU A 81 -10.34 -16.60 -2.12
CA GLU A 81 -9.86 -17.92 -2.54
C GLU A 81 -8.34 -18.04 -2.33
N THR A 82 -7.62 -16.95 -2.60
CA THR A 82 -6.18 -16.84 -2.37
C THR A 82 -5.86 -17.01 -0.88
N LEU A 83 -6.57 -16.32 0.03
CA LEU A 83 -6.30 -16.38 1.47
C LEU A 83 -6.56 -17.77 2.08
N VAL A 84 -7.56 -18.50 1.59
CA VAL A 84 -7.88 -19.85 2.06
C VAL A 84 -6.84 -20.86 1.58
N ARG A 85 -6.43 -20.80 0.30
CA ARG A 85 -5.41 -21.72 -0.26
C ARG A 85 -4.07 -21.61 0.46
N LEU A 86 -3.66 -20.40 0.85
CA LEU A 86 -2.42 -20.18 1.60
C LEU A 86 -2.45 -20.90 2.96
N SER A 87 -3.58 -20.90 3.67
CA SER A 87 -3.68 -21.59 4.97
C SER A 87 -3.55 -23.13 4.87
N GLU A 88 -3.83 -23.70 3.70
CA GLU A 88 -3.87 -25.16 3.49
C GLU A 88 -2.58 -25.72 2.85
N THR A 89 -1.84 -24.89 2.10
CA THR A 89 -0.68 -25.36 1.29
C THR A 89 0.68 -25.19 1.96
N LEU A 90 0.78 -24.37 3.01
CA LEU A 90 2.05 -24.03 3.66
C LEU A 90 2.70 -25.15 4.49
N PRO A 91 1.95 -25.95 5.28
CA PRO A 91 2.58 -26.97 6.13
C PRO A 91 3.37 -28.06 5.37
N PRO A 92 2.86 -28.65 4.27
CA PRO A 92 3.61 -29.68 3.52
C PRO A 92 4.80 -29.12 2.72
N LEU A 93 4.79 -27.82 2.42
CA LEU A 93 5.86 -27.16 1.67
C LEU A 93 7.04 -26.79 2.57
N GLN A 94 6.75 -26.46 3.84
CA GLN A 94 7.74 -26.22 4.90
C GLN A 94 8.71 -27.39 5.03
N ASP A 95 8.18 -28.61 5.14
CA ASP A 95 8.99 -29.82 5.32
C ASP A 95 9.93 -30.09 4.13
N ASN A 96 9.46 -29.83 2.90
CA ASN A 96 10.26 -30.00 1.69
C ASN A 96 11.35 -28.93 1.54
N ILE A 97 11.15 -27.73 2.09
CA ILE A 97 12.13 -26.64 2.03
C ILE A 97 13.24 -26.84 3.06
N LEU A 98 12.91 -27.31 4.26
CA LEU A 98 13.91 -27.63 5.30
C LEU A 98 14.92 -28.67 4.81
N GLN A 99 14.45 -29.65 4.05
CA GLN A 99 15.28 -30.71 3.49
C GLN A 99 16.21 -30.23 2.36
N ASN A 100 15.82 -29.18 1.63
CA ASN A 100 16.60 -28.60 0.54
C ASN A 100 17.59 -27.53 1.01
N ALA A 101 17.26 -26.79 2.07
CA ALA A 101 18.15 -25.77 2.65
C ALA A 101 19.42 -26.37 3.27
N MET A 102 19.34 -27.58 3.83
CA MET A 102 20.50 -28.30 4.35
C MET A 102 21.52 -28.68 3.26
N ASN A 103 21.08 -28.84 2.01
CA ASN A 103 21.93 -29.24 0.89
C ASN A 103 22.57 -28.04 0.17
N SER A 104 22.06 -26.83 0.37
CA SER A 104 22.54 -25.62 -0.32
C SER A 104 23.61 -24.83 0.46
N GLU A 105 23.71 -25.00 1.78
CA GLU A 105 24.77 -24.39 2.61
C GLU A 105 26.17 -24.89 2.23
N GLU A 106 26.30 -26.10 1.69
CA GLU A 106 27.59 -26.69 1.27
C GLU A 106 28.18 -26.03 0.00
N GLN A 107 27.36 -25.32 -0.79
CA GLN A 107 27.76 -24.75 -2.07
C GLN A 107 28.05 -23.24 -2.03
N ALA A 108 27.57 -22.52 -1.02
CA ALA A 108 27.66 -21.05 -0.94
C ALA A 108 29.03 -20.50 -0.47
N GLN A 109 29.94 -21.34 0.05
CA GLN A 109 31.25 -20.89 0.57
C GLN A 109 32.32 -20.61 -0.49
N ARG A 110 32.01 -20.64 -1.80
CA ARG A 110 33.02 -20.62 -2.87
C ARG A 110 33.08 -19.41 -3.81
N ALA A 111 32.37 -18.31 -3.56
CA ALA A 111 32.52 -17.13 -4.41
C ALA A 111 32.42 -15.79 -3.66
N SER A 112 33.55 -15.12 -3.45
CA SER A 112 33.58 -13.68 -3.15
C SER A 112 34.74 -12.98 -3.88
N ARG A 113 34.52 -11.67 -4.12
CA ARG A 113 35.36 -10.60 -4.73
C ARG A 113 34.91 -10.25 -6.15
N THR A 114 34.63 -8.98 -6.52
CA THR A 114 35.24 -7.70 -6.09
C THR A 114 34.33 -6.49 -6.43
N ARG A 115 34.46 -5.38 -5.69
CA ARG A 115 33.79 -4.07 -5.88
C ARG A 115 34.51 -3.16 -6.89
N GLY A 116 33.78 -2.22 -7.51
CA GLY A 116 34.30 -1.03 -8.19
C GLY A 116 33.33 0.17 -8.10
N ARG A 117 33.87 1.39 -7.92
CA ARG A 117 33.17 2.70 -7.76
C ARG A 117 33.28 3.55 -9.05
N GLY A 118 32.28 4.41 -9.28
CA GLY A 118 32.30 5.61 -10.15
C GLY A 118 30.89 6.21 -10.15
N GLY A 119 30.58 7.51 -10.11
CA GLY A 119 31.29 8.74 -10.46
C GLY A 119 30.28 9.59 -11.26
N THR A 120 29.83 10.73 -10.71
CA THR A 120 28.76 11.58 -11.25
C THR A 120 29.25 12.51 -12.37
N ALA A 121 28.50 12.61 -13.47
CA ALA A 121 28.63 13.69 -14.45
C ALA A 121 27.27 14.02 -15.08
N SER A 122 26.89 15.30 -15.02
CA SER A 122 25.74 15.86 -15.72
C SER A 122 26.18 16.44 -17.07
N PRO A 123 25.49 16.20 -18.21
CA PRO A 123 25.88 16.79 -19.47
C PRO A 123 25.20 18.14 -19.72
N SER A 124 26.01 19.14 -20.04
CA SER A 124 25.63 20.40 -20.63
C SER A 124 25.29 20.26 -22.12
N TRP A 125 24.01 20.35 -22.48
CA TRP A 125 23.60 20.80 -23.81
C TRP A 125 22.36 21.67 -23.68
N ALA A 126 22.57 22.98 -23.78
CA ALA A 126 21.52 23.95 -24.02
C ALA A 126 21.65 24.44 -25.46
N ARG A 127 20.49 24.71 -26.09
CA ARG A 127 20.24 25.39 -27.37
C ARG A 127 20.02 24.48 -28.60
N ARG A 128 18.74 24.21 -28.90
CA ARG A 128 17.95 24.87 -29.97
C ARG A 128 16.54 24.25 -30.02
N HIS A 129 15.50 25.11 -30.02
CA HIS A 129 14.08 24.80 -30.29
C HIS A 129 13.55 23.48 -29.70
N CYS A 130 13.42 23.41 -28.38
CA CYS A 130 12.75 22.26 -27.76
C CYS A 130 11.23 22.49 -27.77
N ARG A 131 10.47 21.55 -28.33
CA ARG A 131 9.05 21.34 -28.06
C ARG A 131 8.96 20.06 -27.22
N PRO A 132 8.55 20.13 -25.94
CA PRO A 132 8.23 18.97 -25.14
C PRO A 132 6.93 18.41 -25.70
N VAL A 133 7.04 17.31 -26.42
CA VAL A 133 5.90 16.77 -27.16
C VAL A 133 4.84 16.23 -26.21
N THR A 134 5.26 15.72 -25.05
CA THR A 134 4.41 14.90 -24.19
C THR A 134 4.68 15.12 -22.71
N VAL A 135 3.61 15.03 -21.92
CA VAL A 135 3.67 14.76 -20.48
C VAL A 135 2.98 13.43 -20.23
N TRP A 136 3.70 12.49 -19.67
CA TRP A 136 3.14 11.24 -19.19
C TRP A 136 3.06 11.25 -17.67
N THR A 137 1.94 10.80 -17.11
CA THR A 137 1.78 10.69 -15.66
C THR A 137 1.05 9.40 -15.30
N MET A 138 1.60 8.69 -14.31
CA MET A 138 0.95 7.56 -13.65
C MET A 138 0.28 8.08 -12.37
N GLY A 139 -1.04 8.02 -12.31
CA GLY A 139 -1.85 8.51 -11.21
C GLY A 139 -1.96 7.50 -10.06
N THR A 140 -1.89 8.04 -8.84
CA THR A 140 -2.02 7.28 -7.60
C THR A 140 -3.43 6.69 -7.43
N PRO A 141 -3.55 5.55 -6.71
CA PRO A 141 -4.84 4.96 -6.40
C PRO A 141 -5.72 5.94 -5.63
N ALA A 142 -6.99 6.07 -6.03
CA ALA A 142 -7.96 6.87 -5.29
C ALA A 142 -8.40 6.16 -4.00
N THR A 143 -8.58 6.90 -2.91
CA THR A 143 -8.96 6.30 -1.62
C THR A 143 -10.35 5.64 -1.67
N ARG A 144 -10.45 4.36 -1.30
CA ARG A 144 -11.70 3.57 -1.29
C ARG A 144 -12.04 2.96 0.07
N PHE A 145 -13.28 2.50 0.22
CA PHE A 145 -13.65 1.59 1.31
C PHE A 145 -13.05 0.19 1.09
N PRO A 146 -12.90 -0.62 2.15
CA PRO A 146 -12.36 -1.97 2.04
C PRO A 146 -13.35 -2.86 1.27
N ASP A 147 -12.91 -4.04 0.84
CA ASP A 147 -13.82 -5.02 0.26
C ASP A 147 -14.75 -5.61 1.35
N ALA A 148 -15.82 -6.27 0.92
CA ALA A 148 -16.83 -6.82 1.84
C ALA A 148 -16.25 -7.85 2.82
N ALA A 149 -15.26 -8.64 2.41
CA ALA A 149 -14.63 -9.65 3.27
C ALA A 149 -13.76 -9.00 4.36
N LEU A 150 -13.06 -7.92 4.05
CA LEU A 150 -12.31 -7.14 5.02
C LEU A 150 -13.23 -6.36 5.96
N ILE A 151 -14.33 -5.77 5.46
CA ILE A 151 -15.34 -5.10 6.31
C ILE A 151 -15.90 -6.07 7.37
N LYS A 152 -16.27 -7.31 6.96
CA LYS A 152 -16.70 -8.36 7.90
C LYS A 152 -15.67 -8.64 8.98
N ARG A 153 -14.40 -8.78 8.59
CA ARG A 153 -13.30 -9.05 9.52
C ARG A 153 -13.09 -7.87 10.46
N MET A 154 -13.17 -6.63 9.96
CA MET A 154 -13.01 -5.39 10.73
C MET A 154 -14.06 -5.22 11.83
N ALA A 155 -15.25 -5.82 11.69
CA ALA A 155 -16.24 -5.82 12.79
C ALA A 155 -15.68 -6.43 14.10
N ARG A 156 -14.69 -7.34 14.01
CA ARG A 156 -14.00 -7.91 15.19
C ARG A 156 -13.18 -6.89 15.97
N LEU A 157 -12.82 -5.77 15.36
CA LEU A 157 -12.04 -4.71 16.00
C LEU A 157 -12.79 -4.09 17.18
N GLU A 158 -14.13 -4.07 17.18
CA GLU A 158 -14.88 -3.60 18.35
C GLU A 158 -14.70 -4.51 19.57
N SER A 159 -14.70 -5.82 19.36
CA SER A 159 -14.40 -6.80 20.43
C SER A 159 -12.95 -6.67 20.89
N LEU A 160 -12.01 -6.48 19.95
CA LEU A 160 -10.59 -6.31 20.27
C LEU A 160 -10.35 -5.02 21.07
N ARG A 161 -10.99 -3.90 20.68
CA ARG A 161 -11.01 -2.63 21.42
C ARG A 161 -11.44 -2.86 22.86
N ASP A 162 -12.55 -3.58 23.07
CA ASP A 162 -13.08 -3.81 24.41
C ASP A 162 -12.17 -4.72 25.25
N GLN A 163 -11.47 -5.67 24.62
CA GLN A 163 -10.42 -6.47 25.28
C GLN A 163 -9.23 -5.61 25.71
N ILE A 164 -8.71 -4.78 24.79
CA ILE A 164 -7.59 -3.86 25.06
C ILE A 164 -7.93 -2.96 26.25
N ARG A 165 -9.15 -2.40 26.29
CA ARG A 165 -9.62 -1.58 27.41
C ARG A 165 -9.61 -2.34 28.73
N ARG A 166 -10.21 -3.54 28.76
CA ARG A 166 -10.23 -4.38 29.97
C ARG A 166 -8.82 -4.77 30.44
N ASN A 167 -7.87 -4.95 29.53
CA ASN A 167 -6.49 -5.20 29.89
C ASN A 167 -5.91 -3.99 30.64
N HIS A 168 -6.09 -2.78 30.11
CA HIS A 168 -5.57 -1.55 30.71
C HIS A 168 -6.27 -1.17 32.03
N ASP A 169 -7.58 -1.46 32.16
CA ASP A 169 -8.31 -1.32 33.43
C ASP A 169 -7.73 -2.21 34.54
N ARG A 170 -7.08 -3.32 34.16
CA ARG A 170 -6.34 -4.23 35.05
C ARG A 170 -4.86 -3.89 35.17
N HIS A 171 -4.45 -2.71 34.72
CA HIS A 171 -3.06 -2.26 34.65
C HIS A 171 -2.15 -3.16 33.81
N SER A 172 -2.72 -3.88 32.83
CA SER A 172 -1.98 -4.64 31.82
C SER A 172 -2.02 -3.88 30.51
N GLY A 173 -0.88 -3.34 30.08
CA GLY A 173 -0.74 -2.57 28.84
C GLY A 173 0.04 -1.27 29.03
N ARG A 174 0.37 -0.62 27.92
CA ARG A 174 1.27 0.53 27.87
C ARG A 174 0.73 1.70 27.05
N LEU A 175 -0.52 1.64 26.57
CA LEU A 175 -1.14 2.80 25.89
C LEU A 175 -1.37 3.93 26.89
N CYS A 176 -1.09 5.17 26.46
CA CYS A 176 -1.40 6.36 27.25
C CYS A 176 -2.93 6.58 27.37
N ALA A 177 -3.35 7.37 28.36
CA ALA A 177 -4.77 7.63 28.63
C ALA A 177 -5.49 8.26 27.42
N GLU A 178 -4.82 9.12 26.67
CA GLU A 178 -5.39 9.79 25.49
C GLU A 178 -5.64 8.81 24.33
N ASP A 179 -4.68 7.93 24.05
CA ASP A 179 -4.82 6.87 23.03
C ASP A 179 -5.93 5.89 23.40
N LEU A 180 -5.98 5.46 24.68
CA LEU A 180 -7.05 4.60 25.19
C LEU A 180 -8.43 5.26 25.09
N ALA A 181 -8.53 6.54 25.42
CA ALA A 181 -9.79 7.28 25.32
C ALA A 181 -10.22 7.43 23.85
N ALA A 182 -9.27 7.65 22.93
CA ALA A 182 -9.55 7.69 21.50
C ALA A 182 -10.03 6.32 20.98
N LEU A 183 -9.35 5.25 21.37
CA LEU A 183 -9.68 3.88 21.01
C LEU A 183 -11.06 3.49 21.55
N ALA A 184 -11.41 3.89 22.78
CA ALA A 184 -12.70 3.62 23.39
C ALA A 184 -13.89 4.28 22.67
N ARG A 185 -13.67 5.40 21.98
CA ARG A 185 -14.71 6.09 21.18
C ARG A 185 -14.81 5.58 19.74
N TRP A 186 -13.83 4.79 19.30
CA TRP A 186 -13.81 4.27 17.94
C TRP A 186 -14.94 3.27 17.72
N HIS A 187 -15.56 3.33 16.55
CA HIS A 187 -16.60 2.42 16.07
C HIS A 187 -16.47 2.29 14.55
N LEU A 188 -16.82 1.11 14.02
CA LEU A 188 -16.75 0.85 12.58
C LEU A 188 -17.92 1.56 11.87
N ASN A 189 -17.59 2.55 11.03
CA ASN A 189 -18.57 3.39 10.32
C ASN A 189 -18.77 2.99 8.85
N VAL A 190 -18.51 1.73 8.51
CA VAL A 190 -18.67 1.19 7.16
C VAL A 190 -19.30 -0.19 7.22
N THR A 191 -20.20 -0.41 6.28
CA THR A 191 -20.97 -1.64 6.09
C THR A 191 -20.70 -2.19 4.68
N GLU A 192 -21.00 -3.46 4.45
CA GLU A 192 -20.63 -4.16 3.22
C GLU A 192 -21.28 -3.59 1.95
N ASP A 193 -22.41 -2.88 2.05
CA ASP A 193 -23.06 -2.18 0.93
C ASP A 193 -22.17 -1.09 0.32
N ARG A 194 -21.20 -0.59 1.07
CA ARG A 194 -20.21 0.39 0.61
C ARG A 194 -18.88 -0.24 0.20
N ALA A 195 -18.81 -1.57 0.14
CA ALA A 195 -17.57 -2.25 -0.23
C ALA A 195 -17.05 -1.75 -1.58
N ASP A 196 -15.75 -1.51 -1.65
CA ASP A 196 -15.04 -1.02 -2.84
C ASP A 196 -15.45 0.36 -3.38
N TRP A 197 -16.46 1.02 -2.79
CA TRP A 197 -16.89 2.34 -3.24
C TRP A 197 -15.80 3.40 -3.04
N LEU A 198 -15.80 4.39 -3.92
CA LEU A 198 -14.91 5.54 -3.80
C LEU A 198 -15.31 6.34 -2.54
N THR A 199 -14.34 6.71 -1.72
CA THR A 199 -14.62 7.56 -0.57
C THR A 199 -14.72 9.02 -0.97
N GLY A 200 -15.37 9.85 -0.15
CA GLY A 200 -15.37 11.30 -0.37
C GLY A 200 -13.96 11.91 -0.38
N GLN A 201 -13.03 11.36 0.40
CA GLN A 201 -11.61 11.75 0.31
C GLN A 201 -11.02 11.34 -1.05
N GLY A 202 -11.22 10.09 -1.49
CA GLY A 202 -10.74 9.65 -2.81
C GLY A 202 -11.28 10.47 -3.99
N GLN A 203 -12.55 10.90 -3.91
CA GLN A 203 -13.13 11.84 -4.88
C GLN A 203 -12.40 13.20 -4.85
N ALA A 204 -12.16 13.74 -3.66
CA ALA A 204 -11.43 14.99 -3.49
C ALA A 204 -9.99 14.89 -4.02
N ASP A 205 -9.27 13.80 -3.71
CA ASP A 205 -7.90 13.54 -4.15
C ASP A 205 -7.80 13.61 -5.68
N LEU A 206 -8.71 12.92 -6.38
CA LEU A 206 -8.77 12.90 -7.85
C LEU A 206 -9.12 14.27 -8.44
N SER A 207 -10.09 14.97 -7.86
CA SER A 207 -10.42 16.34 -8.28
C SER A 207 -9.25 17.30 -8.05
N PHE A 208 -8.52 17.18 -6.94
CA PHE A 208 -7.35 18.02 -6.66
C PHE A 208 -6.16 17.69 -7.56
N LEU A 209 -5.93 16.40 -7.84
CA LEU A 209 -4.94 15.95 -8.82
C LEU A 209 -5.23 16.56 -10.20
N ALA A 210 -6.47 16.51 -10.66
CA ALA A 210 -6.89 17.10 -11.92
C ALA A 210 -6.69 18.63 -11.96
N ARG A 211 -7.10 19.35 -10.91
CA ARG A 211 -6.86 20.81 -10.79
C ARG A 211 -5.38 21.14 -10.78
N ARG A 212 -4.55 20.32 -10.14
CA ARG A 212 -3.09 20.50 -10.13
C ARG A 212 -2.51 20.28 -11.52
N LEU A 213 -2.95 19.23 -12.22
CA LEU A 213 -2.54 18.97 -13.60
C LEU A 213 -2.91 20.15 -14.51
N LYS A 214 -4.13 20.71 -14.36
CA LYS A 214 -4.56 21.91 -15.08
C LYS A 214 -3.67 23.13 -14.81
N ARG A 215 -3.31 23.38 -13.56
CA ARG A 215 -2.39 24.48 -13.18
C ARG A 215 -0.98 24.26 -13.71
N ARG A 216 -0.55 23.00 -13.84
CA ARG A 216 0.78 22.63 -14.33
C ARG A 216 0.89 22.70 -15.86
N LEU A 217 -0.20 22.43 -16.57
CA LEU A 217 -0.26 22.42 -18.04
C LEU A 217 -1.36 23.37 -18.55
N PRO A 218 -1.33 24.67 -18.20
CA PRO A 218 -2.40 25.60 -18.55
C PRO A 218 -2.52 25.78 -20.07
N GLU A 219 -1.43 25.67 -20.82
CA GLU A 219 -1.46 25.76 -22.29
C GLU A 219 -2.26 24.62 -22.95
N LEU A 220 -2.36 23.45 -22.31
CA LEU A 220 -3.13 22.30 -22.80
C LEU A 220 -4.53 22.22 -22.18
N LEU A 221 -4.64 22.56 -20.90
CA LEU A 221 -5.79 22.19 -20.06
C LEU A 221 -6.62 23.40 -19.61
N ASN A 222 -6.16 24.65 -19.84
CA ASN A 222 -6.97 25.84 -19.58
C ASN A 222 -7.96 26.11 -20.72
N THR A 223 -8.82 25.13 -20.97
CA THR A 223 -9.85 25.15 -22.00
C THR A 223 -11.10 24.40 -21.51
N THR A 224 -12.21 24.54 -22.23
CA THR A 224 -13.40 23.69 -22.06
C THR A 224 -13.17 22.30 -22.65
N TYR A 225 -13.88 21.32 -22.09
CA TYR A 225 -13.90 19.96 -22.61
C TYR A 225 -14.48 19.93 -24.03
N SER A 226 -13.92 19.05 -24.86
CA SER A 226 -14.41 18.69 -26.18
C SER A 226 -13.95 17.27 -26.52
N ALA A 227 -14.88 16.43 -26.98
CA ALA A 227 -14.63 15.00 -27.19
C ALA A 227 -13.62 14.70 -28.32
N ASP A 228 -13.39 15.65 -29.23
CA ASP A 228 -12.36 15.57 -30.27
C ASP A 228 -10.94 15.78 -29.73
N ARG A 229 -10.79 16.49 -28.61
CA ARG A 229 -9.49 16.83 -28.01
C ARG A 229 -9.12 16.04 -26.78
N PHE A 230 -10.11 15.55 -26.04
CA PHE A 230 -9.90 14.84 -24.79
C PHE A 230 -10.55 13.46 -24.83
N LYS A 231 -9.73 12.43 -24.63
CA LYS A 231 -10.19 11.05 -24.56
C LYS A 231 -10.12 10.57 -23.12
N PHE A 232 -11.26 10.22 -22.55
CA PHE A 232 -11.35 9.52 -21.27
C PHE A 232 -11.57 8.02 -21.53
N ARG A 233 -10.97 7.18 -20.70
CA ARG A 233 -11.17 5.72 -20.73
C ARG A 233 -11.04 5.19 -19.31
N TYR A 234 -11.91 4.29 -18.93
CA TYR A 234 -11.93 3.68 -17.59
C TYR A 234 -12.45 2.25 -17.68
N ALA A 235 -12.02 1.40 -16.75
CA ALA A 235 -12.48 0.01 -16.67
C ALA A 235 -13.94 -0.05 -16.22
N ALA A 236 -14.66 -1.11 -16.59
CA ALA A 236 -16.05 -1.29 -16.15
C ALA A 236 -16.15 -1.40 -14.62
N GLY A 237 -17.05 -0.61 -14.02
CA GLY A 237 -17.28 -0.61 -12.58
C GLY A 237 -17.73 0.75 -12.06
N GLN A 238 -18.53 0.75 -10.99
CA GLN A 238 -19.01 1.99 -10.36
C GLN A 238 -17.83 2.85 -9.86
N ARG A 239 -16.88 2.22 -9.15
CA ARG A 239 -15.69 2.89 -8.60
C ARG A 239 -14.85 3.60 -9.65
N THR A 240 -14.56 2.93 -10.76
CA THR A 240 -13.73 3.46 -11.85
C THR A 240 -14.45 4.57 -12.61
N HIS A 241 -15.78 4.46 -12.75
CA HIS A 241 -16.63 5.51 -13.30
C HIS A 241 -16.63 6.77 -12.41
N GLU A 242 -16.93 6.63 -11.11
CA GLU A 242 -16.91 7.73 -10.14
C GLU A 242 -15.52 8.39 -10.07
N SER A 243 -14.45 7.60 -10.19
CA SER A 243 -13.09 8.11 -10.24
C SER A 243 -12.84 8.95 -11.50
N ALA A 244 -13.27 8.47 -12.67
CA ALA A 244 -13.16 9.21 -13.93
C ALA A 244 -13.96 10.52 -13.88
N GLU A 245 -15.16 10.50 -13.30
CA GLU A 245 -16.01 11.68 -13.12
C GLU A 245 -15.38 12.71 -12.16
N ALA A 246 -14.85 12.25 -11.02
CA ALA A 246 -14.15 13.10 -10.05
C ALA A 246 -12.94 13.82 -10.66
N PHE A 247 -12.18 13.10 -11.48
CA PHE A 247 -11.03 13.66 -12.19
C PHE A 247 -11.49 14.62 -13.30
N ALA A 248 -12.48 14.24 -14.12
CA ALA A 248 -13.01 15.05 -15.21
C ALA A 248 -13.58 16.40 -14.71
N SER A 249 -14.37 16.37 -13.64
CA SER A 249 -14.93 17.56 -12.99
C SER A 249 -13.88 18.44 -12.31
N GLY A 250 -12.75 17.87 -11.86
CA GLY A 250 -11.61 18.64 -11.40
C GLY A 250 -10.88 19.35 -12.55
N LEU A 251 -10.94 18.82 -13.77
CA LEU A 251 -10.23 19.33 -14.94
C LEU A 251 -11.04 20.37 -15.72
N PHE A 252 -12.33 20.11 -15.92
CA PHE A 252 -13.22 20.93 -16.74
C PHE A 252 -14.38 21.51 -15.93
N SER A 253 -14.82 22.70 -16.32
CA SER A 253 -15.94 23.39 -15.67
C SER A 253 -17.28 23.14 -16.37
N ASN A 254 -17.25 22.64 -17.61
CA ASN A 254 -18.42 22.20 -18.36
C ASN A 254 -18.62 20.69 -18.20
N GLU A 255 -19.80 20.22 -18.58
CA GLU A 255 -20.13 18.79 -18.58
C GLU A 255 -19.17 18.00 -19.47
N VAL A 256 -18.71 16.86 -18.95
CA VAL A 256 -17.79 15.95 -19.64
C VAL A 256 -18.55 14.67 -19.96
N GLU A 257 -18.66 14.36 -21.24
CA GLU A 257 -19.21 13.09 -21.69
C GLU A 257 -18.17 11.99 -21.50
N LEU A 258 -18.38 11.14 -20.49
CA LEU A 258 -17.57 9.95 -20.27
C LEU A 258 -18.08 8.80 -21.17
N PRO A 259 -17.21 8.18 -22.00
CA PRO A 259 -17.64 7.11 -22.88
C PRO A 259 -18.00 5.85 -22.08
N ARG A 260 -18.80 4.98 -22.67
CA ARG A 260 -19.06 3.65 -22.07
C ARG A 260 -17.75 2.87 -21.96
N PRO A 261 -17.51 2.17 -20.82
CA PRO A 261 -16.29 1.39 -20.65
C PRO A 261 -16.26 0.24 -21.67
N VAL A 262 -15.06 -0.07 -22.13
CA VAL A 262 -14.83 -1.23 -23.01
C VAL A 262 -14.90 -2.49 -22.14
N GLU A 263 -15.67 -3.49 -22.57
CA GLU A 263 -15.75 -4.78 -21.89
C GLU A 263 -14.46 -5.59 -22.15
N ASN A 264 -13.92 -6.22 -21.10
CA ASN A 264 -12.66 -6.97 -21.16
C ASN A 264 -11.52 -6.14 -21.76
N ASP A 265 -11.32 -4.94 -21.21
CA ASP A 265 -10.39 -3.97 -21.76
C ASP A 265 -8.92 -4.41 -21.55
N PRO A 266 -8.19 -4.84 -22.59
CA PRO A 266 -6.81 -5.32 -22.44
C PRO A 266 -5.84 -4.21 -22.01
N LEU A 267 -6.25 -2.94 -22.08
CA LEU A 267 -5.45 -1.81 -21.64
C LEU A 267 -5.58 -1.55 -20.13
N LEU A 268 -6.75 -1.84 -19.54
CA LEU A 268 -7.10 -1.47 -18.17
C LEU A 268 -7.39 -2.67 -17.25
N GLN A 269 -7.56 -3.87 -17.82
CA GLN A 269 -7.85 -5.14 -17.12
C GLN A 269 -6.82 -6.23 -17.51
N PHE A 270 -5.59 -5.81 -17.83
CA PHE A 270 -4.53 -6.71 -18.32
C PHE A 270 -4.17 -7.82 -17.33
N ASP A 271 -4.34 -7.59 -16.04
CA ASP A 271 -4.10 -8.55 -14.95
C ASP A 271 -5.22 -9.60 -14.86
N GLU A 272 -6.48 -9.18 -14.95
CA GLU A 272 -7.65 -10.07 -14.97
C GLU A 272 -7.62 -11.01 -16.19
N LEU A 273 -7.20 -10.47 -17.33
CA LEU A 273 -7.18 -11.17 -18.62
C LEU A 273 -5.93 -12.06 -18.82
N CYS A 274 -5.04 -12.17 -17.82
CA CYS A 274 -3.83 -12.99 -17.90
C CYS A 274 -3.85 -14.17 -16.91
N PRO A 275 -4.35 -15.37 -17.31
CA PRO A 275 -4.37 -16.55 -16.45
C PRO A 275 -2.98 -17.00 -15.97
N ALA A 276 -1.96 -16.85 -16.82
CA ALA A 276 -0.58 -17.19 -16.48
C ALA A 276 -0.05 -16.33 -15.33
N TRP A 277 -0.35 -15.03 -15.37
CA TRP A 277 0.02 -14.11 -14.29
C TRP A 277 -0.72 -14.43 -12.99
N ARG A 278 -2.03 -14.70 -13.03
CA ARG A 278 -2.79 -15.07 -11.82
C ARG A 278 -2.17 -16.26 -11.09
N LYS A 279 -1.76 -17.28 -11.84
CA LYS A 279 -1.07 -18.46 -11.28
C LYS A 279 0.32 -18.14 -10.74
N ASP A 280 1.11 -17.34 -11.45
CA ASP A 280 2.48 -17.02 -11.04
C ASP A 280 2.55 -16.03 -9.86
N ARG A 281 1.56 -15.14 -9.76
CA ARG A 281 1.38 -14.23 -8.62
C ARG A 281 1.32 -14.98 -7.29
N GLU A 282 0.66 -16.14 -7.25
CA GLU A 282 0.60 -16.97 -6.03
C GLU A 282 2.00 -17.42 -5.59
N ARG A 283 2.85 -17.83 -6.54
CA ARG A 283 4.24 -18.20 -6.26
C ARG A 283 5.06 -17.00 -5.77
N ALA A 284 4.78 -15.82 -6.31
CA ALA A 284 5.50 -14.61 -5.97
C ALA A 284 5.26 -14.15 -4.52
N LEU A 285 4.16 -14.56 -3.88
CA LEU A 285 3.87 -14.21 -2.48
C LEU A 285 4.70 -14.97 -1.44
N LYS A 286 5.50 -15.97 -1.86
CA LYS A 286 6.37 -16.75 -0.97
C LYS A 286 7.31 -15.89 -0.11
N GLU A 287 7.84 -14.81 -0.66
CA GLU A 287 8.77 -13.93 0.05
C GLU A 287 8.08 -13.15 1.17
N VAL A 288 6.77 -12.87 1.02
CA VAL A 288 5.96 -12.27 2.08
C VAL A 288 5.77 -13.26 3.22
N GLU A 289 5.50 -14.54 2.91
CA GLU A 289 5.33 -15.60 3.91
C GLU A 289 6.62 -15.86 4.70
N LEU A 290 7.77 -15.85 4.01
CA LEU A 290 9.08 -15.95 4.65
C LEU A 290 9.33 -14.78 5.60
N PHE A 291 8.96 -13.56 5.20
CA PHE A 291 9.08 -12.40 6.07
C PHE A 291 8.11 -12.44 7.25
N GLU A 292 6.86 -12.86 7.03
CA GLU A 292 5.84 -13.01 8.08
C GLU A 292 6.22 -14.03 9.15
N SER A 293 7.00 -15.05 8.78
CA SER A 293 7.55 -16.07 9.69
C SER A 293 8.93 -15.71 10.26
N GLY A 294 9.49 -14.56 9.86
CA GLY A 294 10.78 -14.07 10.30
C GLY A 294 10.78 -13.45 11.70
N ALA A 295 11.98 -13.26 12.25
CA ALA A 295 12.18 -12.72 13.59
C ALA A 295 11.65 -11.28 13.73
N GLU A 296 11.76 -10.46 12.68
CA GLU A 296 11.26 -9.08 12.66
C GLU A 296 9.75 -9.03 12.87
N MET A 297 9.01 -9.95 12.24
CA MET A 297 7.56 -10.02 12.38
C MET A 297 7.15 -10.61 13.73
N GLU A 298 7.80 -11.69 14.16
CA GLU A 298 7.55 -12.29 15.48
C GLU A 298 7.74 -11.27 16.61
N GLN A 299 8.83 -10.51 16.57
CA GLN A 299 9.10 -9.45 17.53
C GLN A 299 8.07 -8.33 17.47
N THR A 300 7.65 -7.92 16.26
CA THR A 300 6.61 -6.90 16.08
C THR A 300 5.28 -7.35 16.69
N ILE A 301 4.84 -8.58 16.42
CA ILE A 301 3.65 -9.16 17.03
C ILE A 301 3.79 -9.18 18.56
N GLY A 302 4.94 -9.59 19.09
CA GLY A 302 5.22 -9.60 20.53
C GLY A 302 5.13 -8.21 21.17
N ARG A 303 5.76 -7.20 20.56
CA ARG A 303 5.73 -5.81 21.03
C ARG A 303 4.33 -5.22 21.00
N VAL A 304 3.60 -5.38 19.89
CA VAL A 304 2.21 -4.91 19.74
C VAL A 304 1.32 -5.59 20.78
N SER A 305 1.42 -6.91 20.94
CA SER A 305 0.60 -7.66 21.90
C SER A 305 0.84 -7.22 23.34
N TYR A 306 2.12 -7.07 23.72
CA TYR A 306 2.52 -6.59 25.04
C TYR A 306 2.04 -5.15 25.30
N ARG A 307 2.23 -4.25 24.33
CA ARG A 307 1.77 -2.85 24.40
C ARG A 307 0.26 -2.76 24.63
N LEU A 308 -0.51 -3.65 23.99
CA LEU A 308 -1.96 -3.74 24.10
C LEU A 308 -2.45 -4.47 25.36
N GLY A 309 -1.54 -4.95 26.21
CA GLY A 309 -1.87 -5.56 27.49
C GLY A 309 -2.20 -7.05 27.43
N PHE A 310 -1.89 -7.74 26.33
CA PHE A 310 -2.03 -9.18 26.22
C PHE A 310 -0.81 -9.91 26.79
N HIS A 311 -1.05 -10.98 27.55
CA HIS A 311 0.01 -11.84 28.09
C HIS A 311 0.45 -12.95 27.12
N TYR A 312 -0.11 -12.94 25.91
CA TYR A 312 0.17 -13.87 24.83
C TYR A 312 0.28 -13.08 23.52
N ASN A 313 0.94 -13.66 22.53
CA ASN A 313 1.03 -13.06 21.20
C ASN A 313 -0.33 -13.15 20.50
N LEU A 314 -0.83 -12.02 20.01
CA LEU A 314 -1.97 -11.95 19.12
C LEU A 314 -1.66 -12.71 17.81
N SER A 315 -2.70 -13.19 17.14
CA SER A 315 -2.54 -13.76 15.80
C SER A 315 -2.10 -12.68 14.81
N MET A 316 -1.34 -13.08 13.79
CA MET A 316 -0.97 -12.18 12.69
C MET A 316 -2.22 -11.55 12.05
N GLU A 317 -3.32 -12.31 11.94
CA GLU A 317 -4.60 -11.79 11.43
C GLU A 317 -5.13 -10.60 12.26
N ASN A 318 -5.06 -10.65 13.59
CA ASN A 318 -5.52 -9.55 14.43
C ASN A 318 -4.58 -8.34 14.32
N VAL A 319 -3.27 -8.56 14.25
CA VAL A 319 -2.28 -7.49 14.07
C VAL A 319 -2.45 -6.81 12.71
N ASP A 320 -2.58 -7.60 11.64
CA ASP A 320 -2.87 -7.12 10.29
C ASP A 320 -4.18 -6.34 10.23
N LEU A 321 -5.24 -6.80 10.92
CA LEU A 321 -6.52 -6.11 10.94
C LEU A 321 -6.45 -4.73 11.62
N MET A 322 -5.68 -4.61 12.70
CA MET A 322 -5.43 -3.32 13.37
C MET A 322 -4.63 -2.38 12.46
N TRP A 323 -3.60 -2.91 11.79
CA TRP A 323 -2.80 -2.16 10.83
C TRP A 323 -3.64 -1.70 9.63
N GLU A 324 -4.49 -2.57 9.09
CA GLU A 324 -5.43 -2.22 8.02
C GLU A 324 -6.35 -1.08 8.43
N MET A 325 -6.95 -1.17 9.62
CA MET A 325 -7.83 -0.11 10.08
C MET A 325 -7.09 1.21 10.30
N CYS A 326 -5.86 1.16 10.84
CA CYS A 326 -4.98 2.31 10.93
C CYS A 326 -4.79 2.99 9.56
N ARG A 327 -4.44 2.21 8.52
CA ARG A 327 -4.21 2.73 7.17
C ARG A 327 -5.49 3.28 6.53
N TYR A 328 -6.60 2.58 6.66
CA TYR A 328 -7.88 2.99 6.10
C TYR A 328 -8.40 4.27 6.74
N ASP A 329 -8.37 4.39 8.08
CA ASP A 329 -8.74 5.63 8.76
C ASP A 329 -7.85 6.80 8.30
N LYS A 330 -6.54 6.56 8.17
CA LYS A 330 -5.59 7.55 7.68
C LYS A 330 -5.84 7.92 6.22
N ALA A 331 -6.27 6.99 5.37
CA ALA A 331 -6.63 7.28 4.00
C ALA A 331 -7.96 8.06 3.93
N TRP A 332 -8.97 7.67 4.70
CA TRP A 332 -10.30 8.33 4.70
C TRP A 332 -10.27 9.72 5.35
N LYS A 333 -9.38 9.94 6.32
CA LYS A 333 -9.25 11.18 7.09
C LYS A 333 -7.76 11.48 7.32
N TYR A 334 -7.07 11.93 6.28
CA TYR A 334 -5.61 12.13 6.30
C TYR A 334 -5.09 13.07 7.40
N VAL A 335 -5.90 14.03 7.86
CA VAL A 335 -5.55 14.96 8.96
C VAL A 335 -5.66 14.29 10.32
N SER A 336 -6.68 13.45 10.53
CA SER A 336 -6.96 12.85 11.83
C SER A 336 -5.99 11.72 12.17
N LEU A 337 -5.76 11.48 13.46
CA LEU A 337 -5.08 10.27 13.94
C LEU A 337 -6.09 9.11 13.97
N SER A 338 -5.68 7.93 13.50
CA SER A 338 -6.47 6.71 13.75
C SER A 338 -6.10 6.14 15.11
N PRO A 339 -7.08 5.84 15.98
CA PRO A 339 -6.82 5.16 17.24
C PRO A 339 -6.17 3.78 17.05
N TRP A 340 -6.40 3.11 15.93
CA TRP A 340 -5.79 1.81 15.67
C TRP A 340 -4.30 1.90 15.35
N CYS A 341 -3.80 3.06 14.93
CA CYS A 341 -2.36 3.27 14.76
C CYS A 341 -1.61 3.28 16.11
N SER A 342 -2.29 3.55 17.24
CA SER A 342 -1.61 3.61 18.55
C SER A 342 -1.14 2.23 19.06
N ALA A 343 -1.64 1.15 18.45
CA ALA A 343 -1.19 -0.21 18.70
C ALA A 343 0.27 -0.44 18.29
N PHE A 344 0.81 0.40 17.41
CA PHE A 344 2.12 0.26 16.80
C PHE A 344 3.04 1.42 17.19
N THR A 345 4.34 1.14 17.33
CA THR A 345 5.38 2.18 17.32
C THR A 345 5.78 2.50 15.88
N GLU A 346 6.62 3.51 15.68
CA GLU A 346 7.16 3.82 14.35
C GLU A 346 7.91 2.63 13.73
N ASP A 347 8.70 1.91 14.52
CA ASP A 347 9.46 0.75 14.04
C ASP A 347 8.53 -0.42 13.67
N ASP A 348 7.48 -0.64 14.45
CA ASP A 348 6.45 -1.64 14.13
C ASP A 348 5.75 -1.29 12.81
N LEU A 349 5.43 -0.01 12.59
CA LEU A 349 4.80 0.45 11.36
C LEU A 349 5.71 0.29 10.13
N LYS A 350 7.02 0.55 10.26
CA LYS A 350 8.00 0.30 9.20
C LYS A 350 8.09 -1.18 8.82
N VAL A 351 8.04 -2.06 9.81
CA VAL A 351 8.04 -3.52 9.58
C VAL A 351 6.76 -3.95 8.84
N MET A 352 5.60 -3.43 9.25
CA MET A 352 4.32 -3.71 8.58
C MET A 352 4.27 -3.10 7.16
N GLU A 353 4.84 -1.92 6.95
CA GLU A 353 4.96 -1.32 5.61
C GLU A 353 5.89 -2.14 4.72
N TYR A 354 7.06 -2.56 5.20
CA TYR A 354 7.98 -3.38 4.42
C TYR A 354 7.35 -4.72 4.00
N ARG A 355 6.55 -5.34 4.88
CA ARG A 355 5.72 -6.50 4.51
C ARG A 355 4.81 -6.20 3.31
N ALA A 356 4.16 -5.04 3.32
CA ALA A 356 3.34 -4.58 2.20
C ALA A 356 4.19 -4.39 0.94
N ASP A 357 5.35 -3.74 1.06
CA ASP A 357 6.24 -3.49 -0.07
C ASP A 357 6.70 -4.80 -0.72
N LEU A 358 7.04 -5.82 0.06
CA LEU A 358 7.33 -7.16 -0.46
C LEU A 358 6.14 -7.72 -1.26
N GLN A 359 4.93 -7.65 -0.70
CA GLN A 359 3.73 -8.11 -1.39
C GLN A 359 3.56 -7.41 -2.73
N TYR A 360 3.68 -6.09 -2.78
CA TYR A 360 3.49 -5.35 -4.03
C TYR A 360 4.64 -5.56 -5.01
N TYR A 361 5.87 -5.64 -4.52
CA TYR A 361 7.04 -5.85 -5.34
C TYR A 361 6.98 -7.20 -6.08
N TYR A 362 6.64 -8.27 -5.37
CA TYR A 362 6.59 -9.60 -5.96
C TYR A 362 5.29 -9.88 -6.73
N ALA A 363 4.13 -9.43 -6.22
CA ALA A 363 2.87 -9.70 -6.91
C ALA A 363 2.65 -8.80 -8.15
N TYR A 364 3.06 -7.52 -8.10
CA TYR A 364 2.66 -6.51 -9.09
C TYR A 364 3.84 -5.75 -9.74
N SER A 365 5.08 -6.00 -9.31
CA SER A 365 6.26 -5.31 -9.83
C SER A 365 7.34 -6.29 -10.30
N TYR A 366 8.60 -5.84 -10.29
CA TYR A 366 9.78 -6.54 -10.83
C TYR A 366 10.12 -7.87 -10.15
N GLY A 367 9.52 -8.19 -9.00
CA GLY A 367 9.68 -9.51 -8.39
C GLY A 367 9.00 -10.64 -9.18
N ASN A 368 8.18 -10.30 -10.18
CA ASN A 368 7.60 -11.25 -11.14
C ASN A 368 7.82 -10.77 -12.57
N GLU A 369 8.51 -11.59 -13.38
CA GLU A 369 8.88 -11.26 -14.77
C GLU A 369 7.67 -11.04 -15.69
N LEU A 370 6.51 -11.61 -15.37
CA LEU A 370 5.28 -11.39 -16.13
C LEU A 370 4.76 -9.97 -15.96
N ASN A 371 5.00 -9.31 -14.81
CA ASN A 371 4.57 -7.91 -14.62
C ASN A 371 5.24 -6.95 -15.60
N VAL A 372 6.50 -7.22 -15.96
CA VAL A 372 7.21 -6.44 -17.00
C VAL A 372 6.48 -6.55 -18.34
N LYS A 373 5.93 -7.73 -18.66
CA LYS A 373 5.16 -7.96 -19.89
C LYS A 373 3.75 -7.36 -19.82
N LEU A 374 3.12 -7.40 -18.65
CA LEU A 374 1.80 -6.81 -18.41
C LEU A 374 1.80 -5.29 -18.51
N GLY A 375 2.92 -4.63 -18.22
CA GLY A 375 3.07 -3.18 -18.42
C GLY A 375 3.23 -2.75 -19.89
N CYS A 376 3.50 -3.68 -20.82
CA CYS A 376 3.76 -3.35 -22.21
C CYS A 376 2.55 -2.74 -22.96
N PRO A 377 1.30 -3.26 -22.84
CA PRO A 377 0.17 -2.72 -23.59
C PRO A 377 -0.12 -1.24 -23.29
N PRO A 378 -0.16 -0.78 -22.02
CA PRO A 378 -0.27 0.66 -21.72
C PRO A 378 0.85 1.52 -22.30
N VAL A 379 2.09 1.04 -22.27
CA VAL A 379 3.22 1.76 -22.86
C VAL A 379 3.10 1.81 -24.39
N LYS A 380 2.66 0.72 -25.02
CA LYS A 380 2.43 0.69 -26.46
C LYS A 380 1.31 1.65 -26.87
N ASP A 381 0.17 1.63 -26.17
CA ASP A 381 -0.95 2.55 -26.42
C ASP A 381 -0.51 4.01 -26.30
N MET A 382 0.26 4.31 -25.25
CA MET A 382 0.88 5.63 -25.07
C MET A 382 1.75 6.00 -26.29
N MET A 383 2.66 5.12 -26.72
CA MET A 383 3.55 5.39 -27.86
C MET A 383 2.78 5.57 -29.17
N ASP A 384 1.75 4.75 -29.43
CA ASP A 384 0.92 4.82 -30.64
C ASP A 384 0.14 6.15 -30.74
N HIS A 385 -0.16 6.80 -29.60
CA HIS A 385 -0.80 8.13 -29.58
C HIS A 385 0.21 9.28 -29.74
N PHE A 386 1.51 9.00 -29.60
CA PHE A 386 2.58 9.99 -29.65
C PHE A 386 3.38 9.98 -30.96
N THR A 387 3.22 8.95 -31.79
CA THR A 387 3.76 8.85 -33.17
C THR A 387 2.70 9.18 -34.19
#